data_AF-A0A534AHT9-F1
#
_entry.id   AF-A0A534AHT9-F1
#
_cell.length_a   1.000
_cell.length_b   1.000
_cell.length_c   1.000
_cell.angle_alpha   90.00
_cell.angle_beta   90.00
_cell.angle_gamma   90.00
#
_symmetry.space_group_name_H-M   'P 1'
#
loop_
_entity.id
_entity.type
_entity.pdbx_description
1 polymer ?
#
loop_
_entity_poly.entity_id
_entity_poly.type
_entity_poly.pdbx_seq_one_letter_code
_entity_poly.pdbx_strand_id
1 'polypeptide(L)'
;MMTGSVLDILIYVFDRYMLEAPPQVPEREELARDLERAGFGRANVERALDWLTELAFGQQRPARVPRPTAPHRGWRHRSRAPVRRSR
;
A
#
# COMPACT_ATOMS: atom_id res chain seq x y z
N MET A 1 -19.05 -13.89 -0.59
CA MET A 1 -19.01 -14.10 -2.05
C MET A 1 -17.68 -13.57 -2.54
N MET A 2 -16.82 -14.44 -3.08
CA MET A 2 -15.58 -14.03 -3.73
C MET A 2 -15.95 -13.35 -5.04
N THR A 3 -15.73 -12.05 -5.12
CA THR A 3 -16.17 -11.18 -6.23
C THR A 3 -15.34 -11.32 -7.51
N GLY A 4 -14.40 -12.27 -7.56
CA GLY A 4 -13.40 -12.34 -8.63
C GLY A 4 -12.48 -11.11 -8.65
N SER A 5 -12.44 -10.35 -7.56
CA SER A 5 -11.65 -9.13 -7.44
C SER A 5 -10.16 -9.48 -7.25
N VAL A 6 -9.30 -8.49 -7.42
CA VAL A 6 -7.86 -8.63 -7.13
C VAL A 6 -7.64 -9.12 -5.70
N LEU A 7 -8.44 -8.66 -4.72
CA LEU A 7 -8.33 -9.12 -3.34
C LEU A 7 -8.60 -10.63 -3.20
N ASP A 8 -9.59 -11.16 -3.91
CA ASP A 8 -9.93 -12.59 -3.88
C ASP A 8 -8.78 -13.44 -4.43
N ILE A 9 -8.12 -12.95 -5.49
CA ILE A 9 -6.92 -13.57 -6.07
C ILE A 9 -5.79 -13.61 -5.04
N LEU A 10 -5.55 -12.52 -4.32
CA LEU A 10 -4.48 -12.44 -3.33
C LEU A 10 -4.70 -13.36 -2.13
N ILE A 11 -5.95 -13.49 -1.67
CA ILE A 11 -6.31 -14.44 -0.62
C ILE A 11 -6.04 -15.87 -1.10
N TYR A 12 -6.44 -16.20 -2.33
CA TYR A 12 -6.17 -17.53 -2.91
C TYR A 12 -4.67 -17.83 -2.98
N VAL A 13 -3.85 -16.88 -3.46
CA VAL A 13 -2.40 -17.07 -3.54
C VAL A 13 -1.79 -17.27 -2.15
N PHE A 14 -2.25 -16.53 -1.15
CA PHE A 14 -1.77 -16.69 0.22
C PHE A 14 -2.12 -18.06 0.80
N ASP A 15 -3.38 -18.47 0.69
CA ASP A 15 -3.85 -19.75 1.22
C ASP A 15 -3.12 -20.93 0.56
N ARG A 16 -3.04 -20.93 -0.77
CA ARG A 16 -2.49 -22.02 -1.57
C ARG A 16 -0.96 -22.11 -1.52
N TYR A 17 -0.25 -20.98 -1.51
CA TYR A 17 1.21 -20.97 -1.64
C TYR A 17 1.95 -20.57 -0.37
N MET A 18 1.31 -19.86 0.58
CA MET A 18 1.96 -19.47 1.85
C MET A 18 1.54 -20.36 3.02
N LEU A 19 0.29 -20.85 3.05
CA LEU A 19 -0.20 -21.70 4.15
C LEU A 19 -0.03 -23.20 3.87
N GLU A 20 -0.25 -23.65 2.64
CA GLU A 20 -0.12 -25.08 2.27
C GLU A 20 1.33 -25.55 2.02
N ALA A 21 2.33 -24.70 2.26
CA ALA A 21 3.77 -25.03 2.20
C ALA A 21 4.25 -25.83 0.97
N PRO A 22 3.97 -25.39 -0.29
CA PRO A 22 4.72 -25.91 -1.42
C PRO A 22 6.22 -25.53 -1.27
N PRO A 23 7.15 -26.45 -1.59
CA PRO A 23 8.59 -26.21 -1.40
C PRO A 23 9.17 -25.14 -2.34
N GLN A 24 8.42 -24.67 -3.34
CA GLN A 24 8.83 -23.63 -4.27
C GLN A 24 7.66 -22.70 -4.63
N VAL A 25 7.95 -21.40 -4.68
CA VAL A 25 7.05 -20.39 -5.22
C VAL A 25 7.03 -20.56 -6.75
N PRO A 26 5.86 -20.71 -7.39
CA PRO A 26 5.77 -20.88 -8.85
C PRO A 26 6.22 -19.62 -9.59
N GLU A 27 6.68 -19.82 -10.82
CA GLU A 27 6.95 -18.71 -11.75
C GLU A 27 5.65 -17.98 -12.13
N ARG A 28 5.77 -16.72 -12.56
CA ARG A 28 4.63 -15.84 -12.86
C ARG A 28 3.64 -16.49 -13.84
N GLU A 29 4.15 -17.15 -14.89
CA GLU A 29 3.34 -17.86 -15.89
C GLU A 29 2.59 -19.08 -15.33
N GLU A 30 3.18 -19.82 -14.40
CA GLU A 30 2.50 -20.95 -13.75
C GLU A 30 1.39 -20.47 -12.82
N LEU A 31 1.68 -19.42 -12.04
CA LEU A 31 0.69 -18.79 -11.16
C LEU A 31 -0.49 -18.22 -11.96
N ALA A 32 -0.23 -17.59 -13.12
CA ALA A 32 -1.28 -17.10 -14.01
C ALA A 32 -2.21 -18.24 -14.47
N ARG A 33 -1.64 -19.37 -14.91
CA ARG A 33 -2.40 -20.54 -15.36
C ARG A 33 -3.20 -21.19 -14.23
N ASP A 34 -2.65 -21.24 -13.02
CA ASP A 34 -3.37 -21.76 -11.85
C ASP A 34 -4.57 -20.87 -11.50
N LEU A 35 -4.41 -19.54 -11.55
CA LEU A 35 -5.49 -18.60 -11.28
C LEU A 35 -6.59 -18.64 -12.36
N GLU A 36 -6.22 -18.75 -13.63
CA GLU A 36 -7.19 -18.95 -14.71
C GLU A 36 -7.96 -20.28 -14.55
N ARG A 37 -7.26 -21.36 -14.16
CA ARG A 37 -7.89 -22.67 -13.86
C ARG A 37 -8.81 -22.61 -12.65
N ALA A 38 -8.50 -21.78 -11.66
CA ALA A 38 -9.37 -21.53 -10.51
C ALA A 38 -10.63 -20.69 -10.87
N GLY A 39 -10.73 -20.18 -12.10
CA GLY A 39 -11.87 -19.44 -12.60
C GLY A 39 -11.74 -17.92 -12.46
N PHE A 40 -10.55 -17.40 -12.16
CA PHE A 40 -10.32 -15.96 -12.16
C PHE A 40 -10.20 -15.43 -13.59
N GLY A 41 -10.80 -14.26 -13.85
CA GLY A 41 -10.73 -13.62 -15.15
C GLY A 41 -9.34 -13.08 -15.46
N ARG A 42 -8.84 -13.31 -16.68
CA ARG A 42 -7.48 -12.92 -17.13
C ARG A 42 -7.10 -11.48 -16.81
N ALA A 43 -8.00 -10.51 -17.01
CA ALA A 43 -7.73 -9.09 -16.70
C ALA A 43 -7.49 -8.83 -15.20
N ASN A 44 -8.11 -9.62 -14.32
CA ASN A 44 -7.88 -9.52 -12.87
C ASN A 44 -6.63 -10.29 -12.47
N VAL A 45 -6.33 -11.41 -13.13
CA VAL A 45 -5.07 -12.16 -12.95
C VAL A 45 -3.87 -11.30 -13.31
N GLU A 46 -3.84 -10.67 -14.50
CA GLU A 46 -2.76 -9.79 -14.93
C GLU A 46 -2.55 -8.64 -13.94
N ARG A 47 -3.64 -7.98 -13.51
CA ARG A 47 -3.59 -6.89 -12.52
C ARG A 47 -3.07 -7.35 -11.16
N ALA A 48 -3.44 -8.54 -10.70
CA ALA A 48 -2.97 -9.09 -9.44
C ALA A 48 -1.48 -9.46 -9.49
N LEU A 49 -1.02 -10.05 -10.60
CA LEU A 49 0.39 -10.37 -10.80
C LEU A 49 1.26 -9.12 -10.90
N ASP A 50 0.76 -8.07 -11.55
CA ASP A 50 1.45 -6.77 -11.59
C ASP A 50 1.53 -6.15 -10.19
N TRP A 51 0.46 -6.25 -9.39
CA TRP A 51 0.49 -5.81 -8.00
C TRP A 51 1.50 -6.61 -7.14
N LEU A 52 1.57 -7.94 -7.32
CA LEU A 52 2.57 -8.78 -6.62
C LEU A 52 4.00 -8.40 -7.02
N THR A 53 4.21 -8.13 -8.31
CA THR A 53 5.48 -7.63 -8.87
C THR A 53 5.84 -6.29 -8.23
N GLU A 54 4.93 -5.32 -8.25
CA GLU A 54 5.13 -4.02 -7.60
C GLU A 54 5.38 -4.14 -6.09
N LEU A 55 4.79 -5.11 -5.39
CA LEU A 55 5.06 -5.35 -3.97
C LEU A 55 6.46 -5.91 -3.73
N ALA A 56 6.88 -6.86 -4.55
CA ALA A 56 8.20 -7.48 -4.44
C ALA A 56 9.33 -6.48 -4.78
N PHE A 57 9.13 -5.65 -5.81
CA PHE A 57 10.15 -4.72 -6.32
C PHE A 57 10.02 -3.27 -5.78
N GLY A 58 8.84 -2.87 -5.28
CA GLY A 58 8.48 -1.48 -4.96
C GLY A 58 8.75 -1.00 -3.54
N GLN A 59 9.36 -1.84 -2.68
CA GLN A 59 9.76 -1.43 -1.32
C GLN A 59 10.88 -0.36 -1.28
N GLN A 60 11.32 0.15 -2.43
CA GLN A 60 12.29 1.25 -2.53
C GLN A 60 11.68 2.64 -2.60
N ARG A 61 10.37 2.82 -2.35
CA ARG A 61 9.77 4.16 -2.35
C ARG A 61 9.79 4.74 -0.94
N PRO A 62 10.69 5.69 -0.60
CA PRO A 62 10.64 6.32 0.71
C PRO A 62 9.26 6.95 0.88
N ALA A 63 8.59 6.58 1.97
CA ALA A 63 7.31 7.14 2.36
C ALA A 63 7.40 8.66 2.19
N ARG A 64 6.62 9.20 1.25
CA ARG A 64 6.59 10.63 0.99
C ARG A 64 5.96 11.27 2.22
N VAL A 65 6.80 11.62 3.18
CA VAL A 65 6.40 12.35 4.38
C VAL A 65 5.72 13.61 3.87
N PRO A 66 4.40 13.80 4.11
CA PRO A 66 3.76 15.03 3.70
C PRO A 66 4.49 16.15 4.43
N ARG A 67 5.15 17.03 3.66
CA ARG A 67 5.84 18.20 4.19
C ARG A 67 4.82 18.93 5.06
N PRO A 68 5.07 19.12 6.37
CA PRO A 68 4.13 19.84 7.21
C PRO A 68 3.98 21.22 6.59
N THR A 69 2.78 21.49 6.06
CA THR A 69 2.41 22.81 5.58
C THR A 69 2.41 23.70 6.81
N ALA A 70 3.49 24.47 6.97
CA ALA A 70 3.58 25.46 8.02
C ALA A 70 2.35 26.37 7.92
N PRO A 71 1.53 26.49 8.98
CA PRO A 71 0.46 27.46 8.98
C PRO A 71 1.11 28.84 9.02
N HIS A 72 0.98 29.60 7.94
CA HIS A 72 1.19 31.03 7.91
C HIS A 72 0.04 31.70 8.67
N ARG A 73 -0.08 31.41 9.97
CA ARG A 73 -0.83 32.22 10.92
C ARG A 73 0.15 33.20 11.53
N GLY A 74 -0.12 34.47 11.24
CA GLY A 74 0.72 35.60 11.56
C GLY A 74 1.16 35.63 13.02
N TRP A 75 2.49 35.68 13.18
CA TRP A 75 3.13 36.24 14.36
C TRP A 75 2.96 37.76 14.34
N ARG A 76 1.75 38.26 14.63
CA ARG A 76 1.61 39.58 15.25
C ARG A 76 1.68 39.36 16.76
N HIS A 77 2.88 39.08 17.25
CA HIS A 77 3.16 39.20 18.67
C HIS A 77 3.17 40.69 18.98
N ARG A 78 2.05 41.14 19.54
CA ARG A 78 1.92 42.34 20.36
C ARG A 78 3.02 42.28 21.42
N SER A 79 4.11 43.02 21.23
CA SER A 79 5.07 43.27 22.28
C SER A 79 4.34 44.00 23.42
N ARG A 80 4.19 43.28 24.53
CA ARG A 80 3.78 43.83 25.82
C ARG A 80 4.81 44.87 26.29
N ALA A 81 4.28 45.85 27.01
CA ALA A 81 4.91 47.04 27.59
C ALA A 81 6.21 46.81 28.38
N PRO A 82 6.94 47.90 28.67
CA PRO A 82 7.67 48.04 29.92
C PRO A 82 6.94 48.97 30.91
N VAL A 83 6.45 48.33 31.98
CA VAL A 83 6.47 48.73 33.40
C VAL A 83 6.88 50.16 33.77
N ARG A 84 6.04 50.86 34.56
CA ARG A 84 6.48 51.43 35.85
C ARG A 84 5.31 51.77 36.80
N ARG A 85 5.63 51.63 38.07
CA ARG A 85 4.79 51.45 39.26
C ARG A 85 3.91 52.64 39.65
N SER A 86 2.80 52.26 40.30
CA SER A 86 2.05 52.87 41.40
C SER A 86 2.60 54.13 42.09
N ARG A 87 1.63 55.02 42.39
CA ARG A 87 1.55 55.97 43.51
C ARG A 87 2.60 57.08 43.62
#